data_AF-A0ABD1QBM2-F1
#
_entry.id   AF-A0ABD1QBM2-F1
#
_cell.length_a   1.000
_cell.length_b   1.000
_cell.length_c   1.000
_cell.angle_alpha   90.00
_cell.angle_beta   90.00
_cell.angle_gamma   90.00
#
_symmetry.space_group_name_H-M   'P 1'
#
loop_
_entity.id
_entity.type
_entity.pdbx_description
1 polymer ?
#
loop_
_entity_poly.entity_id
_entity_poly.type
_entity_poly.pdbx_seq_one_letter_code
_entity_poly.pdbx_strand_id
1 'polypeptide(L)'
;MDSSTLLFNRLKTAEPFFLLAGPNVIESEDHILYMAKNIKAITTKLGLPLVFKSSFDKANRTSSKSFRGPGLDEGLKILERVKTTYDLPVVTDVHEAIQLCANNEPFYESGESFSFCWCEAVGRIADIIQIPAFLCRQTDLLIAAAKTGKIINIKKGQFCAPSVMVNSAEKIRLAGNQNVMVCERGTMFGYNDLIVDPRNFEWIREADCPVVADVTHSLQQPAGRKLEGGGVASGGLRELIPCIARTAVAVGVDGIFMEVHNDPLKAPVDGPTQWPLRHLEELLEELMAIADWTLNLEPRALQKFLPKISNLECMVYGHRLIIIWLWRSYAPNIEQEEKKTMAYILPNLSPILLQSKEKSSAIVFHQPSSPPPPLISPSSVSISSVNAQTKLEPPPPRGLAQVNRTPGAQDKKQNEKDEFFVNLGLAVRTLREELPSIFAKDLNYDIYRDDITFVDPLNTFTGIENYKLIFWALRFHGRILFRDISLDVLRIWQPSENMILIRWNLRGVPRVPWEAKGQFQGTSRYKLDRNGKIYEHKVDNLAFNFPQKLKPAASVLDMVATCPASPNPTFLWGPVDVHSSSWVEFYMAVKDTLDRQGSMIAQDCLATCSW
;
A
#
# COMPACT_ATOMS: atom_id res chain seq x y z
N MET A 1 38.89 -1.19 -15.83
CA MET A 1 37.46 -1.58 -15.89
C MET A 1 36.98 -1.39 -17.31
N ASP A 2 36.04 -2.22 -17.77
CA ASP A 2 35.32 -1.96 -19.02
C ASP A 2 34.44 -0.70 -18.89
N SER A 3 34.16 -0.06 -20.03
CA SER A 3 33.30 1.13 -20.13
C SER A 3 31.92 0.90 -19.54
N SER A 4 31.36 -0.32 -19.68
CA SER A 4 30.03 -0.66 -19.14
C SER A 4 30.03 -0.66 -17.61
N THR A 5 31.10 -1.19 -16.98
CA THR A 5 31.26 -1.17 -15.52
C THR A 5 31.55 0.24 -14.99
N LEU A 6 32.27 1.09 -15.74
CA LEU A 6 32.48 2.48 -15.34
C LEU A 6 31.16 3.28 -15.35
N LEU A 7 30.34 3.10 -16.39
CA LEU A 7 28.99 3.67 -16.42
C LEU A 7 28.12 3.10 -15.29
N PHE A 8 28.13 1.78 -15.07
CA PHE A 8 27.34 1.13 -14.02
C PHE A 8 27.67 1.69 -12.63
N ASN A 9 28.95 1.84 -12.30
CA ASN A 9 29.37 2.42 -11.04
C ASN A 9 28.93 3.88 -10.91
N ARG A 10 29.07 4.69 -11.98
CA ARG A 10 28.59 6.08 -12.00
C ARG A 10 27.07 6.19 -11.77
N LEU A 11 26.28 5.26 -12.32
CA LEU A 11 24.83 5.21 -12.10
C LEU A 11 24.50 4.71 -10.68
N LYS A 12 25.21 3.70 -10.15
CA LYS A 12 25.03 3.18 -8.79
C LYS A 12 25.37 4.20 -7.69
N THR A 13 26.23 5.17 -7.98
CA THR A 13 26.58 6.28 -7.05
C THR A 13 26.03 7.63 -7.54
N ALA A 14 24.93 7.64 -8.29
CA ALA A 14 24.30 8.87 -8.75
C ALA A 14 23.41 9.46 -7.64
N GLU A 15 23.73 10.66 -7.20
CA GLU A 15 22.88 11.46 -6.30
C GLU A 15 22.26 12.64 -7.09
N PRO A 16 20.97 12.97 -6.88
CA PRO A 16 20.02 12.23 -6.04
C PRO A 16 19.54 10.90 -6.63
N PHE A 17 19.57 10.75 -7.96
CA PHE A 17 19.26 9.52 -8.69
C PHE A 17 19.72 9.67 -10.16
N PHE A 18 19.69 8.60 -10.95
CA PHE A 18 19.86 8.69 -12.42
C PHE A 18 18.53 8.59 -13.20
N LEU A 19 18.49 9.13 -14.42
CA LEU A 19 17.32 9.13 -15.28
C LEU A 19 17.52 8.27 -16.54
N LEU A 20 16.61 7.32 -16.77
CA LEU A 20 16.43 6.62 -18.05
C LEU A 20 15.24 7.26 -18.77
N ALA A 21 15.46 8.11 -19.78
CA ALA A 21 14.37 8.88 -20.40
C ALA A 21 14.48 9.05 -21.92
N GLY A 22 13.31 9.12 -22.56
CA GLY A 22 13.14 9.33 -24.00
C GLY A 22 11.82 8.73 -24.51
N PRO A 23 11.54 8.75 -25.83
CA PRO A 23 10.27 8.27 -26.37
C PRO A 23 10.01 6.77 -26.20
N ASN A 24 8.73 6.35 -26.20
CA ASN A 24 8.36 4.93 -26.11
C ASN A 24 8.95 4.07 -27.23
N VAL A 25 9.00 4.61 -28.44
CA VAL A 25 9.44 3.94 -29.67
C VAL A 25 10.18 4.95 -30.55
N ILE A 26 11.04 4.46 -31.45
CA ILE A 26 11.62 5.29 -32.51
C ILE A 26 10.54 5.58 -33.56
N GLU A 27 10.21 6.86 -33.74
CA GLU A 27 9.23 7.33 -34.73
C GLU A 27 9.92 7.78 -36.03
N SER A 28 10.98 8.58 -35.91
CA SER A 28 11.92 8.95 -36.98
C SER A 28 13.27 9.37 -36.39
N GLU A 29 14.32 9.45 -37.21
CA GLU A 29 15.64 9.96 -36.77
C GLU A 29 15.54 11.40 -36.26
N ASP A 30 14.93 12.31 -37.03
CA ASP A 30 14.73 13.73 -36.66
C ASP A 30 14.02 13.88 -35.31
N HIS A 31 12.98 13.08 -35.07
CA HIS A 31 12.22 13.11 -33.82
C HIS A 31 13.07 12.63 -32.64
N ILE A 32 13.78 11.52 -32.80
CA ILE A 32 14.66 10.98 -31.75
C ILE A 32 15.81 11.95 -31.45
N LEU A 33 16.43 12.57 -32.47
CA LEU A 33 17.48 13.56 -32.26
C LEU A 33 16.95 14.84 -31.61
N TYR A 34 15.75 15.29 -31.96
CA TYR A 34 15.07 16.39 -31.28
C TYR A 34 14.82 16.08 -29.81
N MET A 35 14.27 14.89 -29.51
CA MET A 35 13.97 14.48 -28.13
C MET A 35 15.25 14.32 -27.30
N ALA A 36 16.30 13.68 -27.84
CA ALA A 36 17.59 13.55 -27.17
C ALA A 36 18.22 14.91 -26.84
N LYS A 37 18.22 15.85 -27.78
CA LYS A 37 18.74 17.22 -27.58
C LYS A 37 18.06 17.93 -26.41
N ASN A 38 16.73 17.92 -26.38
CA ASN A 38 15.96 18.66 -25.39
C ASN A 38 16.02 18.01 -24.00
N ILE A 39 15.93 16.68 -23.92
CA ILE A 39 16.08 15.95 -22.64
C ILE A 39 17.51 16.12 -22.10
N LYS A 40 18.53 16.08 -22.96
CA LYS A 40 19.92 16.39 -22.55
C LYS A 40 20.03 17.81 -22.00
N ALA A 41 19.46 18.81 -22.67
CA ALA A 41 19.54 20.20 -22.23
C ALA A 41 18.97 20.38 -20.81
N ILE A 42 17.79 19.81 -20.54
CA ILE A 42 17.13 19.83 -19.23
C ILE A 42 18.00 19.11 -18.18
N THR A 43 18.37 17.85 -18.41
CA THR A 43 19.16 17.07 -17.44
C THR A 43 20.56 17.65 -17.19
N THR A 44 21.18 18.25 -18.21
CA THR A 44 22.47 18.95 -18.06
C THR A 44 22.32 20.21 -17.20
N LYS A 45 21.25 21.00 -17.39
CA LYS A 45 20.95 22.17 -16.53
C LYS A 45 20.78 21.75 -15.06
N LEU A 46 20.13 20.61 -14.83
CA LEU A 46 19.87 20.06 -13.49
C LEU A 46 21.03 19.25 -12.92
N GLY A 47 22.10 18.97 -13.68
CA GLY A 47 23.21 18.11 -13.25
C GLY A 47 22.87 16.61 -13.16
N LEU A 48 21.69 16.19 -13.62
CA LEU A 48 21.16 14.84 -13.45
C LEU A 48 21.77 13.85 -14.48
N PRO A 49 22.31 12.70 -14.07
CA PRO A 49 22.82 11.69 -15.01
C PRO A 49 21.71 11.11 -15.91
N LEU A 50 21.87 11.24 -17.23
CA LEU A 50 20.91 10.76 -18.23
C LEU A 50 21.45 9.55 -19.01
N VAL A 51 20.60 8.54 -19.19
CA VAL A 51 20.70 7.52 -20.25
C VAL A 51 19.50 7.69 -21.16
N PHE A 52 19.73 7.87 -22.47
CA PHE A 52 18.65 8.09 -23.42
C PHE A 52 17.94 6.77 -23.76
N LYS A 53 16.61 6.74 -23.63
CA LYS A 53 15.79 5.56 -23.88
C LYS A 53 14.97 5.69 -25.16
N SER A 54 15.02 4.68 -26.02
CA SER A 54 13.94 4.42 -26.98
C SER A 54 13.92 2.95 -27.39
N SER A 55 12.76 2.45 -27.83
CA SER A 55 12.60 1.08 -28.33
C SER A 55 12.63 1.08 -29.86
N PHE A 56 13.48 0.27 -30.48
CA PHE A 56 13.49 0.10 -31.95
C PHE A 56 12.35 -0.79 -32.48
N ASP A 57 11.80 -1.66 -31.62
CA ASP A 57 10.65 -2.52 -31.91
C ASP A 57 9.73 -2.67 -30.69
N LYS A 58 8.41 -2.78 -30.92
CA LYS A 58 7.39 -3.12 -29.93
C LYS A 58 6.80 -4.50 -30.25
N ALA A 59 7.50 -5.57 -29.89
CA ALA A 59 7.07 -6.95 -30.17
C ALA A 59 5.77 -7.39 -29.46
N ASN A 60 5.31 -6.65 -28.44
CA ASN A 60 4.24 -7.04 -27.53
C ASN A 60 2.92 -6.26 -27.69
N ARG A 61 2.63 -5.70 -28.88
CA ARG A 61 1.37 -4.96 -29.14
C ARG A 61 0.17 -5.90 -29.16
N THR A 62 -0.96 -5.45 -28.59
CA THR A 62 -2.23 -6.20 -28.54
C THR A 62 -2.91 -6.38 -29.90
N SER A 63 -2.56 -5.56 -30.90
CA SER A 63 -3.07 -5.66 -32.27
C SER A 63 -1.92 -5.67 -33.27
N SER A 64 -1.94 -6.62 -34.21
CA SER A 64 -0.93 -6.79 -35.26
C SER A 64 -0.85 -5.62 -36.26
N LYS A 65 -1.89 -4.77 -36.33
CA LYS A 65 -1.91 -3.57 -37.18
C LYS A 65 -1.27 -2.34 -36.52
N SER A 66 -0.77 -2.47 -35.29
CA SER A 66 -0.22 -1.33 -34.54
C SER A 66 1.22 -1.03 -34.97
N PHE A 67 1.59 0.26 -35.00
CA PHE A 67 2.98 0.67 -35.25
C PHE A 67 3.97 -0.01 -34.28
N ARG A 68 5.11 -0.47 -34.81
CA ARG A 68 6.14 -1.20 -34.07
C ARG A 68 7.47 -0.46 -33.92
N GLY A 69 7.78 0.51 -34.78
CA GLY A 69 9.12 1.11 -34.89
C GLY A 69 9.81 0.73 -36.19
N PRO A 70 11.05 1.21 -36.43
CA PRO A 70 11.81 0.99 -37.66
C PRO A 70 12.45 -0.41 -37.76
N GLY A 71 12.42 -1.22 -36.69
CA GLY A 71 13.11 -2.51 -36.62
C GLY A 71 14.57 -2.39 -36.18
N LEU A 72 15.24 -3.54 -36.06
CA LEU A 72 16.56 -3.67 -35.42
C LEU A 72 17.64 -2.80 -36.09
N ASP A 73 17.95 -3.06 -37.37
CA ASP A 73 19.11 -2.46 -38.04
C ASP A 73 19.02 -0.94 -38.11
N GLU A 74 17.86 -0.41 -38.45
CA GLU A 74 17.66 1.03 -38.61
C GLU A 74 17.51 1.74 -37.26
N GLY A 75 16.81 1.12 -36.30
CA GLY A 75 16.69 1.67 -34.96
C GLY A 75 18.04 1.72 -34.23
N LEU A 76 18.93 0.73 -34.45
CA LEU A 76 20.28 0.75 -33.88
C LEU A 76 21.16 1.85 -34.48
N LYS A 77 21.10 2.11 -35.79
CA LYS A 77 21.78 3.27 -36.41
C LYS A 77 21.32 4.60 -35.81
N ILE A 78 20.01 4.76 -35.60
CA ILE A 78 19.44 5.98 -35.00
C ILE A 78 19.91 6.16 -33.55
N LEU A 79 19.97 5.08 -32.76
CA LEU A 79 20.51 5.13 -31.39
C LEU A 79 22.02 5.39 -31.36
N GLU A 80 22.79 4.85 -32.31
CA GLU A 80 24.21 5.18 -32.50
C GLU A 80 24.41 6.67 -32.87
N ARG A 81 23.52 7.23 -33.71
CA ARG A 81 23.52 8.67 -34.01
C ARG A 81 23.25 9.51 -32.78
N VAL A 82 22.29 9.14 -31.92
CA VAL A 82 22.06 9.85 -30.64
C VAL A 82 23.32 9.84 -29.78
N LYS A 83 23.92 8.66 -29.61
CA LYS A 83 25.10 8.45 -28.79
C LYS A 83 26.30 9.27 -29.26
N THR A 84 26.58 9.25 -30.57
CA THR A 84 27.69 10.00 -31.18
C THR A 84 27.45 11.51 -31.25
N THR A 85 26.21 11.95 -31.52
CA THR A 85 25.88 13.39 -31.67
C THR A 85 25.80 14.10 -30.32
N TYR A 86 25.30 13.40 -29.28
CA TYR A 86 25.02 14.01 -27.99
C TYR A 86 25.87 13.47 -26.83
N ASP A 87 26.81 12.55 -27.06
CA ASP A 87 27.62 11.93 -25.99
C ASP A 87 26.72 11.45 -24.82
N LEU A 88 25.72 10.65 -25.18
CA LEU A 88 24.76 10.07 -24.24
C LEU A 88 24.85 8.54 -24.28
N PRO A 89 24.94 7.85 -23.13
CA PRO A 89 24.70 6.42 -23.10
C PRO A 89 23.24 6.13 -23.47
N VAL A 90 23.00 5.00 -24.13
CA VAL A 90 21.66 4.63 -24.61
C VAL A 90 21.16 3.30 -24.05
N VAL A 91 19.83 3.21 -23.86
CA VAL A 91 19.11 2.02 -23.40
C VAL A 91 17.97 1.66 -24.36
N THR A 92 17.93 0.39 -24.77
CA THR A 92 16.84 -0.20 -25.56
C THR A 92 16.53 -1.62 -25.08
N ASP A 93 15.31 -2.08 -25.34
CA ASP A 93 14.85 -3.43 -25.03
C ASP A 93 15.14 -4.47 -26.12
N VAL A 94 15.26 -5.73 -25.72
CA VAL A 94 15.48 -6.89 -26.59
C VAL A 94 14.42 -7.96 -26.34
N HIS A 95 13.85 -8.49 -27.43
CA HIS A 95 12.68 -9.38 -27.40
C HIS A 95 13.01 -10.87 -27.60
N GLU A 96 14.14 -11.19 -28.25
CA GLU A 96 14.52 -12.55 -28.62
C GLU A 96 16.02 -12.80 -28.38
N ALA A 97 16.38 -14.04 -28.03
CA ALA A 97 17.76 -14.41 -27.73
C ALA A 97 18.57 -14.80 -28.98
N ILE A 98 17.90 -15.17 -30.07
CA ILE A 98 18.47 -15.69 -31.31
C ILE A 98 17.71 -15.07 -32.47
N GLN A 99 18.40 -14.54 -33.48
CA GLN A 99 17.77 -14.33 -34.77
C GLN A 99 17.70 -15.67 -35.48
N LEU A 100 16.51 -16.26 -35.62
CA LEU A 100 16.31 -17.17 -36.74
C LEU A 100 16.45 -16.32 -38.00
N CYS A 101 17.50 -16.58 -38.78
CA CYS A 101 17.69 -15.94 -40.07
C CYS A 101 16.39 -16.08 -40.88
N ALA A 102 15.83 -14.97 -41.35
CA ALA A 102 14.49 -14.95 -41.95
C ALA A 102 14.38 -15.76 -43.27
N ASN A 103 15.52 -16.24 -43.78
CA ASN A 103 15.60 -17.26 -44.81
C ASN A 103 16.08 -18.56 -44.15
N ASN A 104 15.31 -19.65 -44.28
CA ASN A 104 15.62 -20.98 -43.74
C ASN A 104 16.78 -21.70 -44.48
N GLU A 105 17.81 -20.95 -44.89
CA GLU A 105 19.02 -21.48 -45.49
C GLU A 105 20.16 -21.47 -44.46
N PRO A 106 20.67 -22.65 -44.05
CA PRO A 106 21.87 -22.72 -43.23
C PRO A 106 23.07 -22.20 -44.03
N PHE A 107 23.67 -21.09 -43.61
CA PHE A 107 24.89 -20.57 -44.23
C PHE A 107 26.12 -21.42 -43.80
N TYR A 108 26.18 -22.65 -44.30
CA TYR A 108 27.31 -23.58 -44.13
C TYR A 108 28.26 -23.52 -45.34
N GLU A 109 28.96 -22.40 -45.54
CA GLU A 109 30.07 -22.34 -46.53
C GLU A 109 31.42 -21.89 -45.97
N SER A 110 31.53 -21.50 -44.69
CA SER A 110 32.80 -21.00 -44.12
C SER A 110 33.10 -21.38 -42.66
N GLY A 111 32.63 -22.55 -42.20
CA GLY A 111 33.14 -23.21 -40.98
C GLY A 111 32.85 -22.56 -39.62
N GLU A 112 32.54 -21.26 -39.58
CA GLU A 112 32.21 -20.50 -38.37
C GLU A 112 30.70 -20.23 -38.33
N SER A 113 29.99 -20.91 -37.42
CA SER A 113 28.54 -20.73 -37.24
C SER A 113 28.26 -19.44 -36.46
N PHE A 114 28.28 -18.30 -37.14
CA PHE A 114 27.84 -17.01 -36.58
C PHE A 114 26.32 -16.98 -36.43
N SER A 115 25.82 -17.54 -35.32
CA SER A 115 24.45 -17.32 -34.86
C SER A 115 24.32 -15.86 -34.40
N PHE A 116 23.74 -15.00 -35.25
CA PHE A 116 23.62 -13.57 -34.96
C PHE A 116 22.60 -13.33 -33.84
N CYS A 117 23.08 -12.95 -32.67
CA CYS A 117 22.26 -12.75 -31.49
C CYS A 117 21.75 -11.29 -31.45
N TRP A 118 20.45 -11.07 -31.22
CA TRP A 118 19.91 -9.71 -31.04
C TRP A 118 20.57 -8.99 -29.86
N CYS A 119 20.86 -9.69 -28.77
CA CYS A 119 21.60 -9.11 -27.65
C CYS A 119 23.01 -8.65 -28.06
N GLU A 120 23.69 -9.39 -28.95
CA GLU A 120 25.01 -8.97 -29.44
C GLU A 120 24.91 -7.74 -30.35
N ALA A 121 24.01 -7.76 -31.34
CA ALA A 121 23.78 -6.63 -32.24
C ALA A 121 23.45 -5.34 -31.45
N VAL A 122 22.53 -5.45 -30.49
CA VAL A 122 22.15 -4.35 -29.60
C VAL A 122 23.30 -3.96 -28.68
N GLY A 123 24.04 -4.93 -28.13
CA GLY A 123 25.19 -4.73 -27.25
C GLY A 123 26.41 -4.08 -27.94
N ARG A 124 26.47 -4.04 -29.27
CA ARG A 124 27.49 -3.23 -29.98
C ARG A 124 27.24 -1.72 -29.83
N ILE A 125 25.97 -1.31 -29.74
CA ILE A 125 25.56 0.10 -29.71
C ILE A 125 25.15 0.55 -28.29
N ALA A 126 24.24 -0.20 -27.66
CA ALA A 126 23.63 0.14 -26.39
C ALA A 126 24.56 -0.09 -25.20
N ASP A 127 24.47 0.79 -24.21
CA ASP A 127 25.20 0.71 -22.96
C ASP A 127 24.43 -0.09 -21.90
N ILE A 128 23.09 -0.02 -22.00
CA ILE A 128 22.16 -0.79 -21.18
C ILE A 128 21.22 -1.59 -22.09
N ILE A 129 21.13 -2.89 -21.86
CA ILE A 129 20.16 -3.80 -22.49
C ILE A 129 18.98 -3.96 -21.51
N GLN A 130 17.78 -3.59 -21.93
CA GLN A 130 16.57 -3.76 -21.14
C GLN A 130 15.87 -5.09 -21.45
N ILE A 131 15.51 -5.84 -20.41
CA ILE A 131 14.71 -7.06 -20.54
C ILE A 131 13.23 -6.69 -20.31
N PRO A 132 12.32 -6.92 -21.28
CA PRO A 132 10.89 -6.63 -21.14
C PRO A 132 10.24 -7.38 -19.97
N ALA A 133 9.22 -6.77 -19.36
CA ALA A 133 8.54 -7.29 -18.17
C ALA A 133 7.97 -8.72 -18.36
N PHE A 134 7.43 -9.03 -19.54
CA PHE A 134 6.93 -10.38 -19.84
C PHE A 134 8.04 -11.42 -20.05
N LEU A 135 9.28 -10.99 -20.29
CA LEU A 135 10.44 -11.82 -20.57
C LEU A 135 11.42 -11.93 -19.38
N CYS A 136 11.14 -11.27 -18.25
CA CYS A 136 12.02 -11.18 -17.08
C CYS A 136 12.46 -12.51 -16.42
N ARG A 137 11.88 -13.65 -16.82
CA ARG A 137 12.25 -14.99 -16.35
C ARG A 137 12.94 -15.86 -17.40
N GLN A 138 12.96 -15.45 -18.68
CA GLN A 138 13.43 -16.28 -19.80
C GLN A 138 14.94 -16.48 -19.72
N THR A 139 15.36 -17.68 -19.29
CA THR A 139 16.75 -17.97 -18.95
C THR A 139 17.71 -17.69 -20.10
N ASP A 140 17.36 -18.12 -21.32
CA ASP A 140 18.26 -18.00 -22.47
C ASP A 140 18.45 -16.55 -22.92
N LEU A 141 17.39 -15.73 -22.85
CA LEU A 141 17.47 -14.28 -23.10
C LEU A 141 18.32 -13.58 -22.04
N LEU A 142 18.15 -13.93 -20.75
CA LEU A 142 18.95 -13.39 -19.67
C LEU A 142 20.44 -13.74 -19.86
N ILE A 143 20.76 -15.01 -20.14
CA ILE A 143 22.14 -15.46 -20.40
C ILE A 143 22.72 -14.80 -21.66
N ALA A 144 21.96 -14.68 -22.75
CA ALA A 144 22.39 -14.02 -23.98
C ALA A 144 22.70 -12.54 -23.74
N ALA A 145 21.83 -11.83 -23.00
CA ALA A 145 22.06 -10.44 -22.62
C ALA A 145 23.28 -10.30 -21.69
N ALA A 146 23.43 -11.16 -20.69
CA ALA A 146 24.57 -11.16 -19.77
C ALA A 146 25.91 -11.28 -20.51
N LYS A 147 26.01 -12.20 -21.48
CA LYS A 147 27.21 -12.46 -22.30
C LYS A 147 27.72 -11.26 -23.10
N THR A 148 26.92 -10.21 -23.28
CA THR A 148 27.35 -8.97 -23.95
C THR A 148 28.27 -8.09 -23.09
N GLY A 149 28.35 -8.35 -21.78
CA GLY A 149 29.07 -7.51 -20.81
C GLY A 149 28.39 -6.15 -20.50
N LYS A 150 27.32 -5.79 -21.22
CA LYS A 150 26.57 -4.55 -21.01
C LYS A 150 25.80 -4.53 -19.71
N ILE A 151 25.33 -3.34 -19.31
CA ILE A 151 24.46 -3.20 -18.16
C ILE A 151 23.10 -3.82 -18.47
N ILE A 152 22.55 -4.65 -17.58
CA ILE A 152 21.28 -5.33 -17.81
C ILE A 152 20.20 -4.73 -16.91
N ASN A 153 19.16 -4.15 -17.51
CA ASN A 153 18.00 -3.60 -16.80
C ASN A 153 16.80 -4.54 -16.90
N ILE A 154 16.48 -5.26 -15.83
CA ILE A 154 15.36 -6.21 -15.81
C ILE A 154 14.08 -5.50 -15.35
N LYS A 155 13.13 -5.27 -16.27
CA LYS A 155 11.79 -4.81 -15.88
C LYS A 155 11.07 -5.94 -15.12
N LYS A 156 10.58 -5.67 -13.91
CA LYS A 156 9.82 -6.65 -13.13
C LYS A 156 8.54 -7.04 -13.88
N GLY A 157 8.28 -8.35 -14.00
CA GLY A 157 7.01 -8.84 -14.49
C GLY A 157 5.85 -8.36 -13.63
N GLN A 158 4.74 -7.95 -14.26
CA GLN A 158 3.53 -7.53 -13.53
C GLN A 158 2.89 -8.68 -12.74
N PHE A 159 3.27 -9.93 -13.06
CA PHE A 159 2.90 -11.17 -12.36
C PHE A 159 3.97 -11.65 -11.35
N CYS A 160 5.07 -10.90 -11.17
CA CYS A 160 6.17 -11.29 -10.29
C CYS A 160 6.17 -10.51 -8.97
N ALA A 161 6.39 -11.23 -7.86
CA ALA A 161 6.85 -10.66 -6.60
C ALA A 161 8.34 -10.25 -6.69
N PRO A 162 8.82 -9.31 -5.84
CA PRO A 162 10.22 -8.88 -5.79
C PRO A 162 11.24 -10.02 -5.69
N SER A 163 10.99 -11.04 -4.88
CA SER A 163 11.88 -12.21 -4.70
C SER A 163 12.15 -13.01 -5.98
N VAL A 164 11.30 -12.88 -7.01
CA VAL A 164 11.57 -13.45 -8.34
C VAL A 164 12.71 -12.72 -9.03
N MET A 165 12.89 -11.42 -8.76
CA MET A 165 13.94 -10.59 -9.37
C MET A 165 15.32 -10.88 -8.79
N VAL A 166 15.42 -11.28 -7.51
CA VAL A 166 16.66 -11.84 -6.94
C VAL A 166 17.18 -13.00 -7.81
N ASN A 167 16.30 -13.96 -8.12
CA ASN A 167 16.64 -15.10 -8.98
C ASN A 167 16.93 -14.69 -10.43
N SER A 168 16.27 -13.65 -10.96
CA SER A 168 16.51 -13.16 -12.33
C SER A 168 17.83 -12.40 -12.45
N ALA A 169 18.21 -11.60 -11.44
CA ALA A 169 19.51 -10.95 -11.36
C ALA A 169 20.63 -11.99 -11.18
N GLU A 170 20.41 -13.02 -10.36
CA GLU A 170 21.40 -14.07 -10.16
C GLU A 170 21.70 -14.88 -11.43
N LYS A 171 20.71 -15.09 -12.31
CA LYS A 171 20.97 -15.67 -13.65
C LYS A 171 21.95 -14.83 -14.49
N ILE A 172 21.93 -13.50 -14.37
CA ILE A 172 22.85 -12.60 -15.06
C ILE A 172 24.26 -12.72 -14.45
N ARG A 173 24.36 -12.78 -13.11
CA ARG A 173 25.63 -12.95 -12.38
C ARG A 173 26.30 -14.29 -12.67
N LEU A 174 25.56 -15.39 -12.60
CA LEU A 174 26.03 -16.74 -12.92
C LEU A 174 26.45 -16.89 -14.39
N ALA A 175 25.87 -16.08 -15.29
CA ALA A 175 26.30 -16.00 -16.69
C ALA A 175 27.54 -15.10 -16.91
N GLY A 176 28.14 -14.57 -15.84
CA GLY A 176 29.42 -13.85 -15.87
C GLY A 176 29.32 -12.33 -15.84
N ASN A 177 28.14 -11.74 -15.64
CA ASN A 177 27.94 -10.28 -15.69
C ASN A 177 27.39 -9.74 -14.37
N GLN A 178 28.13 -8.82 -13.73
CA GLN A 178 27.75 -8.20 -12.45
C GLN A 178 26.98 -6.87 -12.63
N ASN A 179 26.95 -6.32 -13.84
CA ASN A 179 26.35 -5.01 -14.13
C ASN A 179 24.82 -5.13 -14.28
N VAL A 180 24.09 -5.58 -13.26
CA VAL A 180 22.63 -5.78 -13.30
C VAL A 180 21.88 -4.74 -12.46
N MET A 181 20.69 -4.34 -12.90
CA MET A 181 19.72 -3.51 -12.18
C MET A 181 18.30 -4.04 -12.40
N VAL A 182 17.39 -3.75 -11.47
CA VAL A 182 15.99 -4.20 -11.53
C VAL A 182 15.06 -3.00 -11.52
N CYS A 183 14.06 -3.02 -12.41
CA CYS A 183 13.13 -1.91 -12.58
C CYS A 183 11.69 -2.30 -12.25
N GLU A 184 11.14 -1.70 -11.18
CA GLU A 184 9.72 -1.80 -10.82
C GLU A 184 8.86 -1.04 -11.83
N ARG A 185 7.74 -1.63 -12.25
CA ARG A 185 6.79 -1.08 -13.24
C ARG A 185 5.33 -1.39 -12.92
N GLY A 186 5.00 -1.69 -11.66
CA GLY A 186 3.67 -2.06 -11.20
C GLY A 186 3.39 -3.57 -11.28
N THR A 187 2.39 -3.99 -10.50
CA THR A 187 1.93 -5.39 -10.35
C THR A 187 0.45 -5.47 -10.72
N MET A 188 0.00 -6.56 -11.33
CA MET A 188 -1.39 -6.75 -11.75
C MET A 188 -2.36 -6.61 -10.57
N PHE A 189 -3.33 -5.70 -10.70
CA PHE A 189 -4.35 -5.47 -9.66
C PHE A 189 -5.75 -5.70 -10.23
N GLY A 190 -6.15 -6.97 -10.30
CA GLY A 190 -7.35 -7.38 -11.03
C GLY A 190 -7.13 -7.33 -12.55
N TYR A 191 -8.21 -7.04 -13.28
CA TYR A 191 -8.14 -6.90 -14.74
C TYR A 191 -7.93 -5.44 -15.15
N ASN A 192 -7.16 -5.25 -16.23
CA ASN A 192 -6.93 -3.97 -16.90
C ASN A 192 -6.23 -2.86 -16.07
N ASP A 193 -5.74 -3.17 -14.86
CA ASP A 193 -5.14 -2.19 -13.96
C ASP A 193 -3.87 -2.70 -13.25
N LEU A 194 -3.07 -1.76 -12.75
CA LEU A 194 -1.78 -2.00 -12.10
C LEU A 194 -1.67 -1.20 -10.80
N ILE A 195 -1.03 -1.79 -9.79
CA ILE A 195 -0.68 -1.10 -8.55
C ILE A 195 0.84 -1.10 -8.35
N VAL A 196 1.38 0.04 -7.93
CA VAL A 196 2.74 0.12 -7.38
C VAL A 196 2.64 -0.11 -5.88
N ASP A 197 3.32 -1.14 -5.39
CA ASP A 197 3.51 -1.37 -3.96
C ASP A 197 4.88 -0.79 -3.58
N PRO A 198 4.96 0.32 -2.81
CA PRO A 198 6.24 0.96 -2.50
C PRO A 198 7.19 0.05 -1.73
N ARG A 199 6.69 -0.99 -1.04
CA ARG A 199 7.51 -1.99 -0.35
C ARG A 199 8.37 -2.79 -1.32
N ASN A 200 7.96 -2.89 -2.59
CA ASN A 200 8.76 -3.56 -3.62
C ASN A 200 10.08 -2.84 -3.88
N PHE A 201 10.16 -1.51 -3.73
CA PHE A 201 11.43 -0.79 -3.91
C PHE A 201 12.48 -1.28 -2.91
N GLU A 202 12.09 -1.47 -1.64
CA GLU A 202 12.96 -2.03 -0.61
C GLU A 202 13.22 -3.53 -0.79
N TRP A 203 12.18 -4.33 -1.04
CA TRP A 203 12.34 -5.78 -1.24
C TRP A 203 13.14 -6.16 -2.51
N ILE A 204 13.19 -5.29 -3.52
CA ILE A 204 14.06 -5.50 -4.69
C ILE A 204 15.55 -5.33 -4.31
N ARG A 205 15.90 -4.56 -3.26
CA ARG A 205 17.30 -4.40 -2.82
C ARG A 205 17.95 -5.72 -2.36
N GLU A 206 17.16 -6.70 -1.94
CA GLU A 206 17.63 -8.08 -1.66
C GLU A 206 18.35 -8.71 -2.87
N ALA A 207 18.13 -8.21 -4.08
CA ALA A 207 18.83 -8.64 -5.29
C ALA A 207 20.25 -8.06 -5.43
N ASP A 208 20.73 -7.22 -4.50
CA ASP A 208 22.03 -6.50 -4.52
C ASP A 208 22.32 -5.76 -5.84
N CYS A 209 21.37 -4.95 -6.27
CA CYS A 209 21.45 -4.20 -7.52
C CYS A 209 20.70 -2.85 -7.41
N PRO A 210 21.04 -1.84 -8.24
CA PRO A 210 20.28 -0.61 -8.31
C PRO A 210 18.80 -0.86 -8.62
N VAL A 211 17.92 -0.14 -7.92
CA VAL A 211 16.48 -0.19 -8.05
C VAL A 211 16.01 0.99 -8.90
N VAL A 212 15.29 0.72 -9.98
CA VAL A 212 14.78 1.74 -10.89
C VAL A 212 13.25 1.78 -10.85
N ALA A 213 12.64 2.97 -10.78
CA ALA A 213 11.18 3.12 -10.85
C ALA A 213 10.71 3.54 -12.25
N ASP A 214 9.98 2.67 -12.96
CA ASP A 214 9.26 3.02 -14.19
C ASP A 214 7.96 3.73 -13.83
N VAL A 215 8.04 5.05 -13.68
CA VAL A 215 6.91 5.89 -13.26
C VAL A 215 5.84 6.01 -14.35
N THR A 216 6.17 5.66 -15.60
CA THR A 216 5.27 5.71 -16.75
C THR A 216 4.43 4.45 -16.92
N HIS A 217 5.05 3.28 -17.10
CA HIS A 217 4.33 2.03 -17.34
C HIS A 217 3.66 1.46 -16.08
N SER A 218 4.05 1.93 -14.90
CA SER A 218 3.33 1.68 -13.63
C SER A 218 1.87 2.16 -13.68
N LEU A 219 1.56 3.13 -14.55
CA LEU A 219 0.23 3.73 -14.71
C LEU A 219 -0.41 3.36 -16.05
N GLN A 220 0.14 2.37 -16.75
CA GLN A 220 -0.47 1.78 -17.93
C GLN A 220 -1.69 0.96 -17.49
N GLN A 221 -2.81 1.10 -18.21
CA GLN A 221 -4.00 0.25 -18.03
C GLN A 221 -4.05 -0.77 -19.17
N PRO A 222 -3.57 -2.02 -18.98
CA PRO A 222 -3.47 -2.99 -20.05
C PRO A 222 -4.84 -3.24 -20.70
N ALA A 223 -4.95 -3.10 -22.02
CA ALA A 223 -6.22 -3.20 -22.75
C ALA A 223 -7.35 -2.25 -22.27
N GLY A 224 -7.02 -1.16 -21.55
CA GLY A 224 -7.99 -0.21 -20.98
C GLY A 224 -8.75 0.65 -22.01
N ARG A 225 -8.33 0.70 -23.28
CA ARG A 225 -9.00 1.48 -24.34
C ARG A 225 -9.58 0.57 -25.43
N LYS A 226 -10.88 0.69 -25.70
CA LYS A 226 -11.51 0.08 -26.90
C LYS A 226 -11.12 0.87 -28.14
N LEU A 227 -10.97 0.18 -29.28
CA LEU A 227 -10.66 0.80 -30.57
C LEU A 227 -11.91 0.87 -31.46
N GLU A 228 -12.02 1.92 -32.27
CA GLU A 228 -13.00 1.98 -33.36
C GLU A 228 -12.69 0.87 -34.38
N GLY A 229 -13.73 0.15 -34.82
CA GLY A 229 -13.56 -1.07 -35.63
C GLY A 229 -13.30 -2.35 -34.82
N GLY A 230 -13.23 -2.28 -33.48
CA GLY A 230 -13.09 -3.43 -32.59
C GLY A 230 -11.66 -3.71 -32.14
N GLY A 231 -11.53 -4.50 -31.06
CA GLY A 231 -10.27 -4.73 -30.37
C GLY A 231 -9.95 -3.70 -29.27
N VAL A 232 -8.78 -3.84 -28.66
CA VAL A 232 -8.35 -3.08 -27.48
C VAL A 232 -6.88 -2.66 -27.58
N ALA A 233 -6.54 -1.57 -26.90
CA ALA A 233 -5.19 -1.05 -26.71
C ALA A 233 -5.00 -0.62 -25.24
N SER A 234 -3.75 -0.44 -24.79
CA SER A 234 -3.46 0.11 -23.47
C SER A 234 -4.03 1.53 -23.31
N GLY A 235 -4.67 1.78 -22.17
CA GLY A 235 -4.90 3.13 -21.64
C GLY A 235 -3.81 3.51 -20.65
N GLY A 236 -4.04 4.56 -19.87
CA GLY A 236 -3.18 4.92 -18.75
C GLY A 236 -3.53 6.26 -18.10
N LEU A 237 -2.95 6.49 -16.92
CA LEU A 237 -3.26 7.58 -16.01
C LEU A 237 -2.08 8.56 -15.88
N ARG A 238 -1.74 9.26 -16.99
CA ARG A 238 -0.57 10.17 -17.07
C ARG A 238 -0.51 11.18 -15.91
N GLU A 239 -1.64 11.68 -15.48
CA GLU A 239 -1.80 12.65 -14.40
C GLU A 239 -1.32 12.14 -13.03
N LEU A 240 -1.16 10.82 -12.87
CA LEU A 240 -0.63 10.21 -11.65
C LEU A 240 0.89 9.98 -11.72
N ILE A 241 1.57 10.26 -12.84
CA ILE A 241 3.04 10.08 -12.97
C ILE A 241 3.80 10.84 -11.87
N PRO A 242 3.49 12.12 -11.57
CA PRO A 242 4.13 12.82 -10.45
C PRO A 242 3.88 12.13 -9.09
N CYS A 243 2.71 11.52 -8.88
CA CYS A 243 2.41 10.80 -7.64
C CYS A 243 3.31 9.57 -7.44
N ILE A 244 3.43 8.74 -8.49
CA ILE A 244 4.28 7.54 -8.47
C ILE A 244 5.77 7.93 -8.40
N ALA A 245 6.17 8.96 -9.15
CA ALA A 245 7.55 9.45 -9.13
C ALA A 245 7.96 9.99 -7.76
N ARG A 246 7.13 10.86 -7.13
CA ARG A 246 7.34 11.33 -5.76
C ARG A 246 7.46 10.18 -4.76
N THR A 247 6.60 9.18 -4.89
CA THR A 247 6.63 8.00 -4.02
C THR A 247 7.95 7.21 -4.17
N ALA A 248 8.44 7.04 -5.40
CA ALA A 248 9.70 6.35 -5.65
C ALA A 248 10.91 7.10 -5.07
N VAL A 249 11.02 8.41 -5.30
CA VAL A 249 12.16 9.19 -4.76
C VAL A 249 12.09 9.37 -3.24
N ALA A 250 10.89 9.45 -2.66
CA ALA A 250 10.72 9.51 -1.21
C ALA A 250 11.10 8.19 -0.50
N VAL A 251 11.05 7.06 -1.20
CA VAL A 251 11.59 5.76 -0.72
C VAL A 251 13.09 5.63 -1.02
N GLY A 252 13.64 6.42 -1.96
CA GLY A 252 15.07 6.48 -2.26
C GLY A 252 15.54 5.50 -3.33
N VAL A 253 14.79 5.35 -4.44
CA VAL A 253 15.25 4.55 -5.59
C VAL A 253 16.51 5.14 -6.24
N ASP A 254 17.40 4.28 -6.71
CA ASP A 254 18.67 4.67 -7.36
C ASP A 254 18.45 5.37 -8.71
N GLY A 255 17.33 5.06 -9.39
CA GLY A 255 17.01 5.67 -10.68
C GLY A 255 15.51 5.76 -11.01
N ILE A 256 15.18 6.68 -11.91
CA ILE A 256 13.84 6.81 -12.51
C ILE A 256 13.90 6.40 -13.98
N PHE A 257 12.93 5.61 -14.42
CA PHE A 257 12.62 5.40 -15.83
C PHE A 257 11.35 6.18 -16.17
N MET A 258 11.41 7.06 -17.16
CA MET A 258 10.28 7.88 -17.60
C MET A 258 10.27 8.04 -19.12
N GLU A 259 9.21 7.56 -19.76
CA GLU A 259 9.00 7.87 -21.18
C GLU A 259 8.48 9.29 -21.38
N VAL A 260 9.08 10.01 -22.31
CA VAL A 260 8.81 11.44 -22.54
C VAL A 260 8.54 11.68 -24.02
N HIS A 261 7.51 12.49 -24.31
CA HIS A 261 7.14 12.85 -25.68
C HIS A 261 6.86 14.35 -25.82
N ASN A 262 7.19 14.94 -26.97
CA ASN A 262 6.89 16.35 -27.27
C ASN A 262 5.39 16.59 -27.44
N ASP A 263 4.67 15.66 -28.05
CA ASP A 263 3.21 15.68 -28.20
C ASP A 263 2.59 14.32 -27.81
N PRO A 264 2.41 14.02 -26.51
CA PRO A 264 1.91 12.72 -26.05
C PRO A 264 0.50 12.33 -26.56
N LEU A 265 -0.23 13.24 -27.20
CA LEU A 265 -1.54 12.96 -27.82
C LEU A 265 -1.39 12.33 -29.21
N LYS A 266 -0.30 12.61 -29.93
CA LYS A 266 -0.01 12.06 -31.26
C LYS A 266 0.93 10.85 -31.25
N ALA A 267 1.53 10.53 -30.11
CA ALA A 267 2.43 9.38 -29.98
C ALA A 267 1.76 8.05 -30.44
N PRO A 268 2.40 7.25 -31.31
CA PRO A 268 1.80 6.06 -31.92
C PRO A 268 1.72 4.85 -30.95
N VAL A 269 2.43 4.93 -29.82
CA VAL A 269 2.53 3.86 -28.81
C VAL A 269 2.53 4.49 -27.41
N ASP A 270 1.77 3.89 -26.49
CA ASP A 270 1.68 4.27 -25.07
C ASP A 270 1.53 5.77 -24.78
N GLY A 271 0.96 6.53 -25.74
CA GLY A 271 0.69 7.96 -25.60
C GLY A 271 0.05 8.35 -24.26
N PRO A 272 -1.00 7.64 -23.77
CA PRO A 272 -1.62 7.88 -22.46
C PRO A 272 -0.70 7.76 -21.22
N THR A 273 0.54 7.27 -21.37
CA THR A 273 1.52 7.16 -20.26
C THR A 273 2.85 7.88 -20.53
N GLN A 274 3.07 8.50 -21.69
CA GLN A 274 4.28 9.30 -21.92
C GLN A 274 4.12 10.71 -21.32
N TRP A 275 5.12 11.19 -20.57
CA TRP A 275 5.14 12.52 -19.95
C TRP A 275 5.38 13.62 -21.01
N PRO A 276 4.77 14.81 -20.91
CA PRO A 276 4.97 15.85 -21.91
C PRO A 276 6.31 16.56 -21.68
N LEU A 277 7.17 16.61 -22.70
CA LEU A 277 8.53 17.18 -22.63
C LEU A 277 8.59 18.58 -21.99
N ARG A 278 7.61 19.44 -22.28
CA ARG A 278 7.49 20.80 -21.73
C ARG A 278 7.30 20.88 -20.20
N HIS A 279 6.94 19.78 -19.55
CA HIS A 279 6.79 19.66 -18.09
C HIS A 279 7.85 18.72 -17.47
N LEU A 280 8.87 18.30 -18.24
CA LEU A 280 9.91 17.41 -17.74
C LEU A 280 10.79 18.12 -16.71
N GLU A 281 11.20 19.35 -16.99
CA GLU A 281 12.09 20.15 -16.14
C GLU A 281 11.46 20.43 -14.76
N GLU A 282 10.25 20.99 -14.74
CA GLU A 282 9.44 21.24 -13.54
C GLU A 282 9.29 19.99 -12.66
N LEU A 283 9.00 18.83 -13.27
CA LEU A 283 8.85 17.58 -12.53
C LEU A 283 10.20 17.05 -12.02
N LEU A 284 11.29 17.19 -12.77
CA LEU A 284 12.62 16.76 -12.30
C LEU A 284 13.13 17.65 -11.16
N GLU A 285 12.90 18.97 -11.22
CA GLU A 285 13.21 19.90 -10.12
C GLU A 285 12.46 19.50 -8.83
N GLU A 286 11.16 19.17 -8.91
CA GLU A 286 10.37 18.67 -7.78
C GLU A 286 10.93 17.35 -7.22
N LEU A 287 11.25 16.39 -8.09
CA LEU A 287 11.72 15.06 -7.69
C LEU A 287 13.13 15.10 -7.08
N MET A 288 14.02 15.92 -7.63
CA MET A 288 15.34 16.14 -7.05
C MET A 288 15.24 16.79 -5.66
N ALA A 289 14.40 17.81 -5.50
CA ALA A 289 14.21 18.45 -4.19
C ALA A 289 13.71 17.48 -3.11
N ILE A 290 12.83 16.53 -3.46
CA ILE A 290 12.37 15.49 -2.52
C ILE A 290 13.47 14.47 -2.22
N ALA A 291 14.23 14.07 -3.24
CA ALA A 291 15.29 13.07 -3.12
C ALA A 291 16.52 13.60 -2.36
N ASP A 292 16.98 14.81 -2.66
CA ASP A 292 18.02 15.50 -1.89
C ASP A 292 17.58 15.63 -0.43
N TRP A 293 16.31 15.95 -0.22
CA TRP A 293 15.76 16.11 1.11
C TRP A 293 15.72 14.77 1.89
N THR A 294 15.42 13.62 1.25
CA THR A 294 15.50 12.29 1.90
C THR A 294 16.93 11.77 2.07
N LEU A 295 17.83 12.04 1.13
CA LEU A 295 19.25 11.64 1.21
C LEU A 295 20.02 12.38 2.31
N ASN A 296 19.68 13.64 2.57
CA ASN A 296 20.32 14.44 3.63
C ASN A 296 19.83 14.08 5.06
N LEU A 297 19.07 12.98 5.21
CA LEU A 297 18.70 12.38 6.51
C LEU A 297 19.81 11.50 7.10
N GLU A 298 21.00 12.07 7.27
CA GLU A 298 22.10 11.49 8.05
C GLU A 298 22.21 12.16 9.43
N PRO A 299 22.71 11.45 10.47
CA PRO A 299 22.37 11.61 11.90
C PRO A 299 22.90 12.88 12.59
N ARG A 300 22.52 14.06 12.09
CA ARG A 300 22.79 15.37 12.69
C ARG A 300 22.00 15.60 13.99
N ALA A 301 20.93 14.83 14.24
CA ALA A 301 20.36 14.77 15.58
C ALA A 301 21.22 13.87 16.48
N LEU A 302 21.49 12.62 16.07
CA LEU A 302 22.23 11.62 16.85
C LEU A 302 23.64 12.06 17.30
N GLN A 303 24.45 12.73 16.44
CA GLN A 303 25.77 13.25 16.86
C GLN A 303 25.70 14.43 17.86
N LYS A 304 24.59 15.17 17.92
CA LYS A 304 24.39 16.26 18.90
C LYS A 304 24.06 15.76 20.31
N PHE A 305 23.66 14.50 20.48
CA PHE A 305 23.26 13.93 21.77
C PHE A 305 24.37 13.16 22.51
N LEU A 306 25.51 12.86 21.86
CA LEU A 306 26.49 11.88 22.38
C LEU A 306 27.59 12.37 23.35
N PRO A 307 27.71 13.66 23.75
CA PRO A 307 28.58 14.03 24.87
C PRO A 307 27.84 14.80 25.98
N LYS A 308 26.92 14.16 26.71
CA LYS A 308 26.32 14.78 27.92
C LYS A 308 25.84 13.86 29.07
N ILE A 309 26.11 12.54 29.03
CA ILE A 309 25.76 11.64 30.14
C ILE A 309 27.00 10.86 30.61
N SER A 310 27.66 11.44 31.61
CA SER A 310 28.48 10.73 32.58
C SER A 310 28.11 11.26 33.97
N ASN A 311 27.92 10.37 34.94
CA ASN A 311 27.48 10.60 36.33
C ASN A 311 25.96 10.82 36.53
N LEU A 312 25.24 9.84 37.08
CA LEU A 312 25.05 9.71 38.55
C LEU A 312 24.26 8.43 38.93
N GLU A 313 24.42 8.01 40.19
CA GLU A 313 23.95 6.74 40.76
C GLU A 313 22.50 6.80 41.29
N CYS A 314 21.89 5.65 41.62
CA CYS A 314 20.51 5.54 42.11
C CYS A 314 20.38 4.50 43.24
N MET A 315 19.65 4.81 44.33
CA MET A 315 19.44 3.84 45.43
C MET A 315 18.23 4.13 46.37
N VAL A 316 17.57 3.03 46.82
CA VAL A 316 16.67 2.85 47.99
C VAL A 316 15.12 3.02 47.84
N TYR A 317 14.40 2.16 48.59
CA TYR A 317 12.98 1.74 48.55
C TYR A 317 12.06 2.41 49.62
N GLY A 318 10.72 2.28 49.48
CA GLY A 318 9.89 1.76 50.61
C GLY A 318 8.52 2.39 50.98
N HIS A 319 7.44 1.62 50.79
CA HIS A 319 6.13 1.64 51.49
C HIS A 319 5.04 2.71 51.20
N ARG A 320 3.78 2.34 51.50
CA ARG A 320 2.52 2.79 50.85
C ARG A 320 1.49 3.44 51.79
N LEU A 321 0.64 4.31 51.23
CA LEU A 321 -0.80 4.44 51.56
C LEU A 321 -1.57 4.81 50.27
N ILE A 322 -2.84 4.42 50.15
CA ILE A 322 -3.64 4.53 48.90
C ILE A 322 -4.94 5.30 49.16
N ILE A 323 -5.25 6.30 48.30
CA ILE A 323 -6.53 6.43 47.55
C ILE A 323 -6.33 7.38 46.33
N ILE A 324 -6.25 6.76 45.15
CA ILE A 324 -6.93 7.06 43.87
C ILE A 324 -6.78 8.43 43.16
N TRP A 325 -6.30 8.34 41.90
CA TRP A 325 -6.49 9.24 40.73
C TRP A 325 -5.68 10.54 40.59
N LEU A 326 -4.36 10.38 40.49
CA LEU A 326 -3.56 11.00 39.43
C LEU A 326 -2.25 10.21 39.26
N TRP A 327 -1.77 10.10 38.02
CA TRP A 327 -0.36 9.92 37.61
C TRP A 327 0.49 8.77 38.20
N ARG A 328 1.02 7.94 37.29
CA ARG A 328 2.20 7.04 37.42
C ARG A 328 2.19 5.90 38.46
N SER A 329 2.35 4.70 37.88
CA SER A 329 3.37 3.69 38.24
C SER A 329 2.98 2.36 38.91
N TYR A 330 3.28 1.30 38.14
CA TYR A 330 3.71 -0.06 38.50
C TYR A 330 2.70 -1.17 38.86
N ALA A 331 2.98 -2.32 38.27
CA ALA A 331 2.30 -3.61 38.43
C ALA A 331 2.79 -4.37 39.68
N PRO A 332 2.02 -5.39 40.08
CA PRO A 332 2.54 -6.72 40.43
C PRO A 332 1.79 -7.81 39.62
N ASN A 333 2.36 -8.96 39.23
CA ASN A 333 3.63 -9.59 39.59
C ASN A 333 4.30 -10.24 38.36
N ILE A 334 5.63 -10.37 38.42
CA ILE A 334 6.35 -11.46 37.77
C ILE A 334 6.27 -12.67 38.70
N GLU A 335 5.88 -13.84 38.21
CA GLU A 335 6.13 -15.10 38.93
C GLU A 335 6.30 -16.29 37.97
N GLN A 336 7.38 -16.28 37.16
CA GLN A 336 8.02 -17.47 36.57
C GLN A 336 9.31 -17.05 35.82
N GLU A 337 10.47 -17.00 36.50
CA GLU A 337 11.74 -17.59 36.01
C GLU A 337 12.96 -17.43 36.94
N GLU A 338 12.89 -16.68 38.06
CA GLU A 338 14.00 -16.59 39.02
C GLU A 338 14.13 -17.85 39.92
N LYS A 339 14.37 -19.01 39.30
CA LYS A 339 14.60 -20.30 39.98
C LYS A 339 15.84 -21.06 39.50
N LYS A 340 16.82 -20.38 38.87
CA LYS A 340 18.04 -21.02 38.35
C LYS A 340 19.40 -20.44 38.80
N THR A 341 19.47 -19.32 39.50
CA THR A 341 20.77 -18.65 39.76
C THR A 341 20.95 -18.12 41.18
N MET A 342 20.63 -18.92 42.21
CA MET A 342 21.28 -18.81 43.54
C MET A 342 21.32 -20.19 44.22
N ALA A 343 22.27 -21.02 43.78
CA ALA A 343 22.59 -22.30 44.38
C ALA A 343 24.08 -22.36 44.76
N TYR A 344 24.55 -21.38 45.55
CA TYR A 344 25.82 -21.44 46.26
C TYR A 344 25.74 -20.61 47.55
N ILE A 345 26.43 -21.09 48.60
CA ILE A 345 26.57 -20.51 49.96
C ILE A 345 25.40 -20.83 50.94
N LEU A 346 25.66 -21.87 51.75
CA LEU A 346 25.02 -22.32 53.00
C LEU A 346 25.49 -21.48 54.21
N PRO A 347 25.15 -21.79 55.48
CA PRO A 347 23.84 -22.16 56.08
C PRO A 347 23.55 -21.39 57.40
N ASN A 348 22.33 -21.51 57.97
CA ASN A 348 22.08 -22.02 59.35
C ASN A 348 20.67 -21.70 59.92
N LEU A 349 20.24 -22.55 60.87
CA LEU A 349 19.08 -22.46 61.79
C LEU A 349 17.66 -22.78 61.25
N SER A 350 17.22 -23.99 61.56
CA SER A 350 15.82 -24.47 61.68
C SER A 350 15.27 -24.17 63.11
N PRO A 351 14.07 -24.65 63.52
CA PRO A 351 12.76 -24.79 62.84
C PRO A 351 11.60 -24.21 63.70
N ILE A 352 10.34 -24.29 63.22
CA ILE A 352 9.06 -24.59 63.95
C ILE A 352 7.89 -24.30 62.96
N LEU A 353 7.01 -25.21 62.50
CA LEU A 353 6.00 -26.13 63.09
C LEU A 353 4.58 -25.51 63.30
N LEU A 354 3.56 -26.37 63.07
CA LEU A 354 2.09 -26.20 63.15
C LEU A 354 1.40 -25.54 61.91
N GLN A 355 0.59 -26.27 61.12
CA GLN A 355 -0.79 -26.80 61.35
C GLN A 355 -1.88 -25.71 61.26
N SER A 356 -3.09 -25.89 60.69
CA SER A 356 -3.74 -27.02 59.99
C SER A 356 -5.16 -26.64 59.51
N LYS A 357 -5.73 -27.29 58.46
CA LYS A 357 -7.17 -27.68 58.26
C LYS A 357 -8.28 -26.57 58.30
N GLU A 358 -9.52 -26.68 57.77
CA GLU A 358 -10.25 -27.66 56.92
C GLU A 358 -11.52 -27.02 56.25
N LYS A 359 -11.92 -27.53 55.07
CA LYS A 359 -13.28 -27.85 54.53
C LYS A 359 -14.58 -26.99 54.76
N SER A 360 -15.31 -26.78 53.63
CA SER A 360 -16.76 -27.08 53.37
C SER A 360 -17.86 -26.31 54.17
N SER A 361 -19.14 -26.10 53.77
CA SER A 361 -20.02 -26.53 52.65
C SER A 361 -21.18 -25.51 52.42
N ALA A 362 -22.02 -25.68 51.38
CA ALA A 362 -23.16 -24.81 51.00
C ALA A 362 -24.52 -25.12 51.71
N ILE A 363 -25.56 -24.26 51.52
CA ILE A 363 -27.02 -24.58 51.42
C ILE A 363 -27.88 -23.34 50.99
N VAL A 364 -29.13 -23.59 50.55
CA VAL A 364 -30.10 -22.73 49.80
C VAL A 364 -31.53 -22.93 50.40
N PHE A 365 -32.48 -21.99 50.51
CA PHE A 365 -33.36 -21.35 49.48
C PHE A 365 -34.35 -20.32 50.13
N HIS A 366 -34.90 -19.32 49.38
CA HIS A 366 -36.36 -19.00 49.23
C HIS A 366 -36.73 -17.52 48.86
N GLN A 367 -37.90 -17.36 48.22
CA GLN A 367 -38.54 -16.12 47.73
C GLN A 367 -40.09 -16.30 47.68
N PRO A 368 -40.93 -15.23 47.76
CA PRO A 368 -42.33 -15.36 47.34
C PRO A 368 -43.00 -14.17 46.56
N SER A 369 -43.75 -14.54 45.50
CA SER A 369 -45.13 -14.13 45.11
C SER A 369 -45.58 -12.73 44.58
N SER A 370 -46.10 -12.76 43.33
CA SER A 370 -47.46 -12.33 42.84
C SER A 370 -47.77 -10.95 42.16
N PRO A 371 -48.79 -10.86 41.24
CA PRO A 371 -48.95 -9.77 40.23
C PRO A 371 -50.37 -9.10 40.09
N PRO A 372 -50.58 -8.16 39.14
CA PRO A 372 -51.93 -7.74 38.65
C PRO A 372 -52.15 -7.69 37.09
N PRO A 373 -53.39 -7.45 36.58
CA PRO A 373 -53.85 -7.78 35.20
C PRO A 373 -54.10 -6.58 34.22
N PRO A 374 -54.56 -6.80 32.94
CA PRO A 374 -54.61 -5.78 31.86
C PRO A 374 -56.04 -5.31 31.44
N LEU A 375 -56.16 -4.27 30.57
CA LEU A 375 -57.14 -4.14 29.44
C LEU A 375 -57.24 -2.75 28.73
N ILE A 376 -57.88 -2.76 27.54
CA ILE A 376 -58.54 -1.68 26.75
C ILE A 376 -57.75 -0.84 25.70
N SER A 377 -58.31 -0.81 24.48
CA SER A 377 -58.02 0.03 23.30
C SER A 377 -59.27 0.82 22.87
N PRO A 378 -59.16 1.85 21.97
CA PRO A 378 -60.16 1.89 20.88
C PRO A 378 -59.72 2.43 19.49
N SER A 379 -60.33 1.83 18.45
CA SER A 379 -60.88 2.41 17.20
C SER A 379 -60.06 3.26 16.19
N SER A 380 -59.68 2.59 15.09
CA SER A 380 -60.05 2.86 13.67
C SER A 380 -60.13 4.29 13.07
N VAL A 381 -59.42 4.48 11.94
CA VAL A 381 -59.96 5.10 10.70
C VAL A 381 -59.44 4.31 9.48
N SER A 382 -60.29 4.11 8.48
CA SER A 382 -59.98 3.44 7.20
C SER A 382 -60.29 4.36 6.01
N ILE A 383 -59.48 4.29 4.96
CA ILE A 383 -59.78 4.85 3.62
C ILE A 383 -59.45 3.78 2.57
N SER A 384 -60.28 3.69 1.52
CA SER A 384 -60.43 2.52 0.66
C SER A 384 -60.28 2.80 -0.83
N SER A 385 -59.59 1.88 -1.55
CA SER A 385 -59.74 1.55 -3.00
C SER A 385 -59.43 2.68 -4.02
N VAL A 386 -59.10 2.47 -5.30
CA VAL A 386 -59.66 1.54 -6.32
C VAL A 386 -58.60 1.10 -7.38
N ASN A 387 -58.44 -0.23 -7.49
CA ASN A 387 -58.36 -1.15 -8.66
C ASN A 387 -57.90 -0.74 -10.09
N ALA A 388 -57.05 -1.60 -10.68
CA ALA A 388 -57.33 -2.46 -11.88
C ALA A 388 -56.07 -3.32 -12.22
N GLN A 389 -56.03 -4.63 -11.91
CA GLN A 389 -56.50 -5.79 -12.70
C GLN A 389 -55.62 -6.24 -13.90
N THR A 390 -54.99 -7.42 -13.78
CA THR A 390 -55.11 -8.53 -14.77
C THR A 390 -54.73 -9.88 -14.12
N LYS A 391 -55.40 -10.97 -14.53
CA LYS A 391 -55.32 -12.33 -13.95
C LYS A 391 -54.33 -13.24 -14.69
N LEU A 392 -53.86 -14.33 -14.06
CA LEU A 392 -54.17 -15.73 -14.43
C LEU A 392 -53.60 -16.78 -13.43
N GLU A 393 -54.00 -18.05 -13.57
CA GLU A 393 -54.25 -19.01 -12.46
C GLU A 393 -53.19 -20.13 -12.27
N PRO A 394 -53.22 -20.86 -11.12
CA PRO A 394 -52.32 -21.98 -10.82
C PRO A 394 -52.91 -23.40 -11.12
N PRO A 395 -52.07 -24.40 -11.47
CA PRO A 395 -52.42 -25.84 -11.55
C PRO A 395 -52.24 -26.60 -10.20
N PRO A 396 -52.73 -27.85 -10.04
CA PRO A 396 -53.48 -28.25 -8.83
C PRO A 396 -52.76 -29.15 -7.81
N PRO A 397 -53.35 -29.39 -6.62
CA PRO A 397 -52.75 -30.20 -5.55
C PRO A 397 -52.94 -31.72 -5.75
N ARG A 398 -51.95 -32.53 -5.36
CA ARG A 398 -52.11 -33.98 -5.15
C ARG A 398 -51.23 -34.53 -4.02
N GLY A 399 -51.87 -35.23 -3.09
CA GLY A 399 -51.32 -36.44 -2.47
C GLY A 399 -50.47 -36.26 -1.21
N LEU A 400 -51.10 -36.40 -0.04
CA LEU A 400 -50.42 -36.81 1.18
C LEU A 400 -49.84 -38.24 1.01
N ALA A 401 -48.53 -38.33 0.82
CA ALA A 401 -47.77 -39.55 1.02
C ALA A 401 -46.74 -39.30 2.13
N GLN A 402 -46.99 -39.82 3.33
CA GLN A 402 -45.99 -39.81 4.41
C GLN A 402 -44.84 -40.73 4.02
N VAL A 403 -43.77 -40.15 3.47
CA VAL A 403 -42.50 -40.85 3.30
C VAL A 403 -41.55 -40.38 4.40
N ASN A 404 -41.45 -41.16 5.47
CA ASN A 404 -40.40 -41.00 6.47
C ASN A 404 -39.04 -41.34 5.84
N ARG A 405 -38.44 -40.38 5.12
CA ARG A 405 -37.03 -40.44 4.76
C ARG A 405 -36.21 -39.87 5.90
N THR A 406 -35.33 -40.69 6.47
CA THR A 406 -34.22 -40.18 7.28
C THR A 406 -33.37 -39.29 6.37
N PRO A 407 -33.10 -38.01 6.71
CA PRO A 407 -32.38 -37.11 5.81
C PRO A 407 -30.97 -37.63 5.55
N GLY A 408 -30.61 -37.76 4.28
CA GLY A 408 -29.32 -38.28 3.85
C GLY A 408 -28.16 -37.36 4.27
N ALA A 409 -26.94 -37.88 4.29
CA ALA A 409 -25.76 -37.08 4.62
C ALA A 409 -25.53 -35.89 3.65
N GLN A 410 -26.07 -35.97 2.43
CA GLN A 410 -26.10 -34.85 1.48
C GLN A 410 -27.19 -33.83 1.83
N ASP A 411 -28.41 -34.27 2.15
CA ASP A 411 -29.50 -33.38 2.60
C ASP A 411 -29.10 -32.60 3.85
N LYS A 412 -28.44 -33.25 4.82
CA LYS A 412 -27.94 -32.58 6.03
C LYS A 412 -26.91 -31.50 5.71
N LYS A 413 -25.90 -31.79 4.87
CA LYS A 413 -24.89 -30.80 4.47
C LYS A 413 -25.47 -29.65 3.67
N GLN A 414 -26.49 -29.90 2.85
CA GLN A 414 -27.19 -28.83 2.13
C GLN A 414 -27.98 -27.96 3.11
N ASN A 415 -28.73 -28.57 4.03
CA ASN A 415 -29.51 -27.85 5.04
C ASN A 415 -28.61 -27.03 6.01
N GLU A 416 -27.46 -27.57 6.44
CA GLU A 416 -26.44 -26.84 7.21
C GLU A 416 -25.89 -25.62 6.45
N LYS A 417 -25.66 -25.77 5.13
CA LYS A 417 -25.18 -24.68 4.27
C LYS A 417 -26.25 -23.62 4.05
N ASP A 418 -27.51 -24.02 3.89
CA ASP A 418 -28.64 -23.10 3.72
C ASP A 418 -28.91 -22.33 5.04
N GLU A 419 -28.83 -23.00 6.19
CA GLU A 419 -28.92 -22.38 7.53
C GLU A 419 -27.78 -21.36 7.77
N PHE A 420 -26.54 -21.68 7.38
CA PHE A 420 -25.43 -20.73 7.42
C PHE A 420 -25.74 -19.42 6.66
N PHE A 421 -26.27 -19.51 5.43
CA PHE A 421 -26.58 -18.32 4.64
C PHE A 421 -27.77 -17.53 5.18
N VAL A 422 -28.76 -18.19 5.79
CA VAL A 422 -29.85 -17.51 6.52
C VAL A 422 -29.29 -16.73 7.71
N ASN A 423 -28.42 -17.34 8.52
CA ASN A 423 -27.81 -16.69 9.68
C ASN A 423 -26.82 -15.57 9.29
N LEU A 424 -26.05 -15.74 8.22
CA LEU A 424 -25.22 -14.68 7.62
C LEU A 424 -26.08 -13.50 7.14
N GLY A 425 -27.19 -13.77 6.45
CA GLY A 425 -28.14 -12.75 6.00
C GLY A 425 -28.77 -11.97 7.16
N LEU A 426 -29.14 -12.68 8.23
CA LEU A 426 -29.62 -12.09 9.48
C LEU A 426 -28.54 -11.22 10.13
N ALA A 427 -27.31 -11.71 10.28
CA ALA A 427 -26.20 -10.96 10.88
C ALA A 427 -25.90 -9.66 10.11
N VAL A 428 -25.83 -9.71 8.78
CA VAL A 428 -25.64 -8.52 7.93
C VAL A 428 -26.77 -7.51 8.10
N ARG A 429 -28.02 -7.99 8.21
CA ARG A 429 -29.19 -7.13 8.40
C ARG A 429 -29.18 -6.47 9.79
N THR A 430 -29.01 -7.25 10.85
CA THR A 430 -28.96 -6.76 12.24
C THR A 430 -27.84 -5.74 12.41
N LEU A 431 -26.63 -6.02 11.92
CA LEU A 431 -25.53 -5.06 11.98
C LEU A 431 -25.80 -3.77 11.18
N ARG A 432 -26.53 -3.84 10.06
CA ARG A 432 -26.93 -2.65 9.28
C ARG A 432 -27.95 -1.79 9.99
N GLU A 433 -28.94 -2.41 10.65
CA GLU A 433 -30.05 -1.72 11.31
C GLU A 433 -29.65 -1.18 12.70
N GLU A 434 -28.82 -1.91 13.46
CA GLU A 434 -28.55 -1.60 14.87
C GLU A 434 -27.24 -0.88 15.14
N LEU A 435 -26.18 -1.08 14.33
CA LEU A 435 -24.90 -0.40 14.54
C LEU A 435 -25.00 1.14 14.46
N PRO A 436 -25.84 1.75 13.59
CA PRO A 436 -26.06 3.19 13.64
C PRO A 436 -26.73 3.67 14.94
N SER A 437 -27.51 2.78 15.57
CA SER A 437 -28.29 3.04 16.77
C SER A 437 -27.51 2.73 18.07
N ILE A 438 -26.21 2.41 17.98
CA ILE A 438 -25.43 1.80 19.07
C ILE A 438 -25.33 2.63 20.35
N PHE A 439 -25.51 3.97 20.29
CA PHE A 439 -25.54 4.86 21.46
C PHE A 439 -26.96 5.05 22.05
N ALA A 440 -27.99 4.65 21.32
CA ALA A 440 -29.41 4.85 21.63
C ALA A 440 -30.11 3.56 22.12
N LYS A 441 -29.87 2.43 21.44
CA LYS A 441 -30.52 1.13 21.68
C LYS A 441 -29.48 0.08 22.10
N ASP A 442 -29.91 -0.96 22.80
CA ASP A 442 -29.08 -2.17 22.94
C ASP A 442 -28.99 -2.95 21.62
N LEU A 443 -27.91 -3.70 21.44
CA LEU A 443 -27.71 -4.59 20.31
C LEU A 443 -28.48 -5.90 20.52
N ASN A 444 -28.93 -6.54 19.45
CA ASN A 444 -29.36 -7.92 19.48
C ASN A 444 -28.12 -8.83 19.55
N TYR A 445 -28.01 -9.59 20.64
CA TYR A 445 -26.88 -10.48 20.87
C TYR A 445 -27.04 -11.89 20.26
N ASP A 446 -28.22 -12.23 19.71
CA ASP A 446 -28.54 -13.56 19.17
C ASP A 446 -27.68 -13.93 17.94
N ILE A 447 -27.07 -12.95 17.26
CA ILE A 447 -26.22 -13.18 16.08
C ILE A 447 -24.78 -13.57 16.44
N TYR A 448 -24.40 -13.50 17.71
CA TYR A 448 -23.06 -13.82 18.20
C TYR A 448 -23.03 -15.19 18.90
N ARG A 449 -21.83 -15.69 19.18
CA ARG A 449 -21.61 -16.83 20.08
C ARG A 449 -21.33 -16.37 21.51
N ASP A 450 -21.62 -17.26 22.45
CA ASP A 450 -21.34 -17.05 23.88
C ASP A 450 -19.85 -16.84 24.18
N ASP A 451 -18.96 -17.39 23.35
CA ASP A 451 -17.50 -17.30 23.44
C ASP A 451 -16.89 -16.20 22.54
N ILE A 452 -17.67 -15.22 22.10
CA ILE A 452 -17.19 -14.13 21.23
C ILE A 452 -15.93 -13.45 21.76
N THR A 453 -14.95 -13.25 20.88
CA THR A 453 -13.76 -12.43 21.12
C THR A 453 -13.94 -11.04 20.52
N PHE A 454 -13.89 -10.00 21.35
CA PHE A 454 -13.77 -8.61 20.91
C PHE A 454 -12.31 -8.15 20.98
N VAL A 455 -11.83 -7.52 19.90
CA VAL A 455 -10.45 -7.02 19.79
C VAL A 455 -10.50 -5.56 19.35
N ASP A 456 -9.96 -4.67 20.18
CA ASP A 456 -9.66 -3.29 19.80
C ASP A 456 -8.12 -3.09 19.76
N PRO A 457 -7.60 -1.92 19.34
CA PRO A 457 -6.15 -1.70 19.24
C PRO A 457 -5.38 -1.73 20.58
N LEU A 458 -6.07 -1.71 21.72
CA LEU A 458 -5.50 -1.64 23.07
C LEU A 458 -5.82 -2.88 23.91
N ASN A 459 -6.95 -3.55 23.66
CA ASN A 459 -7.48 -4.61 24.52
C ASN A 459 -8.05 -5.79 23.72
N THR A 460 -8.12 -6.95 24.38
CA THR A 460 -8.85 -8.14 23.91
C THR A 460 -9.74 -8.64 25.05
N PHE A 461 -11.01 -8.89 24.74
CA PHE A 461 -12.00 -9.40 25.70
C PHE A 461 -12.70 -10.62 25.09
N THR A 462 -13.01 -11.62 25.92
CA THR A 462 -13.70 -12.85 25.50
C THR A 462 -14.98 -13.05 26.31
N GLY A 463 -15.98 -13.65 25.68
CA GLY A 463 -17.28 -13.97 26.31
C GLY A 463 -18.35 -12.90 26.08
N ILE A 464 -19.59 -13.36 25.85
CA ILE A 464 -20.73 -12.51 25.48
C ILE A 464 -21.14 -11.51 26.58
N GLU A 465 -20.94 -11.84 27.86
CA GLU A 465 -21.22 -10.90 28.96
C GLU A 465 -20.23 -9.73 29.00
N ASN A 466 -18.95 -9.98 28.70
CA ASN A 466 -17.96 -8.91 28.54
C ASN A 466 -18.28 -8.06 27.30
N TYR A 467 -18.72 -8.69 26.21
CA TYR A 467 -19.16 -8.00 25.00
C TYR A 467 -20.35 -7.06 25.27
N LYS A 468 -21.39 -7.55 25.95
CA LYS A 468 -22.55 -6.75 26.40
C LYS A 468 -22.10 -5.57 27.28
N LEU A 469 -21.20 -5.82 28.23
CA LEU A 469 -20.69 -4.79 29.16
C LEU A 469 -19.95 -3.67 28.42
N ILE A 470 -19.15 -3.99 27.40
CA ILE A 470 -18.42 -3.00 26.58
C ILE A 470 -19.39 -2.08 25.85
N PHE A 471 -20.39 -2.62 25.15
CA PHE A 471 -21.37 -1.79 24.43
C PHE A 471 -22.33 -1.04 25.37
N TRP A 472 -22.65 -1.62 26.53
CA TRP A 472 -23.34 -0.88 27.60
C TRP A 472 -22.51 0.30 28.12
N ALA A 473 -21.22 0.09 28.40
CA ALA A 473 -20.33 1.14 28.88
C ALA A 473 -20.13 2.23 27.81
N LEU A 474 -20.00 1.85 26.53
CA LEU A 474 -19.91 2.79 25.40
C LEU A 474 -21.16 3.68 25.30
N ARG A 475 -22.37 3.10 25.45
CA ARG A 475 -23.63 3.85 25.53
C ARG A 475 -23.67 4.80 26.72
N PHE A 476 -23.31 4.30 27.90
CA PHE A 476 -23.37 5.04 29.15
C PHE A 476 -22.44 6.26 29.12
N HIS A 477 -21.16 6.07 28.80
CA HIS A 477 -20.18 7.15 28.68
C HIS A 477 -20.51 8.08 27.50
N GLY A 478 -21.02 7.56 26.38
CA GLY A 478 -21.49 8.37 25.26
C GLY A 478 -22.55 9.40 25.68
N ARG A 479 -23.56 8.97 26.45
CA ARG A 479 -24.63 9.87 26.94
C ARG A 479 -24.14 10.91 27.95
N ILE A 480 -23.21 10.53 28.83
CA ILE A 480 -22.64 11.41 29.86
C ILE A 480 -21.71 12.44 29.24
N LEU A 481 -20.79 12.02 28.37
CA LEU A 481 -19.73 12.87 27.84
C LEU A 481 -20.16 13.72 26.63
N PHE A 482 -21.21 13.31 25.90
CA PHE A 482 -21.64 13.97 24.67
C PHE A 482 -23.09 14.46 24.73
N ARG A 483 -23.32 15.67 24.18
CA ARG A 483 -24.65 16.26 23.94
C ARG A 483 -25.36 15.52 22.81
N ASP A 484 -24.61 15.16 21.79
CA ASP A 484 -25.03 14.37 20.63
C ASP A 484 -23.89 13.43 20.23
N ILE A 485 -24.21 12.17 19.93
CA ILE A 485 -23.26 11.15 19.49
C ILE A 485 -23.97 10.12 18.61
N SER A 486 -23.45 9.90 17.40
CA SER A 486 -24.05 9.06 16.37
C SER A 486 -22.98 8.32 15.58
N LEU A 487 -23.31 7.14 15.05
CA LEU A 487 -22.41 6.34 14.21
C LEU A 487 -23.08 6.13 12.85
N ASP A 488 -22.42 6.54 11.77
CA ASP A 488 -22.88 6.29 10.40
C ASP A 488 -22.19 5.07 9.82
N VAL A 489 -22.95 4.14 9.24
CA VAL A 489 -22.37 3.06 8.45
C VAL A 489 -22.15 3.55 7.02
N LEU A 490 -20.87 3.63 6.60
CA LEU A 490 -20.48 4.08 5.26
C LEU A 490 -20.55 2.95 4.23
N ARG A 491 -20.16 1.72 4.62
CA ARG A 491 -20.17 0.55 3.72
C ARG A 491 -20.20 -0.75 4.53
N ILE A 492 -20.98 -1.72 4.06
CA ILE A 492 -20.93 -3.12 4.51
C ILE A 492 -20.57 -3.99 3.30
N TRP A 493 -19.63 -4.92 3.44
CA TRP A 493 -19.27 -5.88 2.40
C TRP A 493 -18.75 -7.19 3.00
N GLN A 494 -18.68 -8.24 2.19
CA GLN A 494 -18.18 -9.56 2.59
C GLN A 494 -16.95 -9.89 1.73
N PRO A 495 -15.72 -9.92 2.29
CA PRO A 495 -14.52 -10.29 1.53
C PRO A 495 -14.36 -11.81 1.38
N SER A 496 -15.02 -12.61 2.21
CA SER A 496 -15.08 -14.07 2.17
C SER A 496 -16.45 -14.52 2.70
N GLU A 497 -16.85 -15.78 2.41
CA GLU A 497 -18.16 -16.32 2.81
C GLU A 497 -18.43 -16.18 4.32
N ASN A 498 -17.38 -16.29 5.14
CA ASN A 498 -17.44 -16.27 6.61
C ASN A 498 -16.97 -14.95 7.26
N MET A 499 -16.99 -13.83 6.53
CA MET A 499 -16.55 -12.54 7.06
C MET A 499 -17.45 -11.39 6.61
N ILE A 500 -17.77 -10.50 7.55
CA ILE A 500 -18.42 -9.21 7.28
C ILE A 500 -17.43 -8.09 7.64
N LEU A 501 -17.25 -7.12 6.76
CA LEU A 501 -16.54 -5.87 7.02
C LEU A 501 -17.52 -4.70 6.97
N ILE A 502 -17.41 -3.81 7.97
CA ILE A 502 -18.21 -2.59 8.10
C ILE A 502 -17.28 -1.40 8.29
N ARG A 503 -17.32 -0.43 7.38
CA ARG A 503 -16.66 0.87 7.57
C ARG A 503 -17.69 1.86 8.08
N TRP A 504 -17.33 2.62 9.11
CA TRP A 504 -18.23 3.55 9.79
C TRP A 504 -17.55 4.88 10.15
N ASN A 505 -18.37 5.89 10.48
CA ASN A 505 -17.95 7.21 10.94
C ASN A 505 -18.73 7.59 12.21
N LEU A 506 -18.03 7.69 13.33
CA LEU A 506 -18.55 8.18 14.60
C LEU A 506 -18.49 9.72 14.61
N ARG A 507 -19.60 10.38 14.93
CA ARG A 507 -19.70 11.84 15.09
C ARG A 507 -20.14 12.16 16.51
N GLY A 508 -19.52 13.16 17.15
CA GLY A 508 -19.82 13.52 18.53
C GLY A 508 -19.64 15.00 18.86
N VAL A 509 -20.50 15.53 19.71
CA VAL A 509 -20.45 16.89 20.28
C VAL A 509 -20.32 16.78 21.81
N PRO A 510 -19.15 17.02 22.42
CA PRO A 510 -18.94 16.82 23.86
C PRO A 510 -19.69 17.85 24.71
N ARG A 511 -20.00 17.51 25.96
CA ARG A 511 -20.65 18.40 26.94
C ARG A 511 -19.63 19.31 27.65
N VAL A 512 -18.98 20.18 26.88
CA VAL A 512 -18.02 21.18 27.38
C VAL A 512 -18.49 22.59 27.06
N PRO A 513 -17.97 23.65 27.72
CA PRO A 513 -18.44 25.04 27.54
C PRO A 513 -18.28 25.63 26.12
N TRP A 514 -17.57 24.94 25.22
CA TRP A 514 -17.33 25.33 23.83
C TRP A 514 -17.85 24.27 22.85
N GLU A 515 -18.47 24.68 21.74
CA GLU A 515 -18.97 23.71 20.73
C GLU A 515 -17.83 23.11 19.89
N ALA A 516 -17.21 22.04 20.38
CA ALA A 516 -16.38 21.17 19.56
C ALA A 516 -17.24 20.14 18.79
N LYS A 517 -16.82 19.77 17.57
CA LYS A 517 -17.40 18.64 16.82
C LYS A 517 -16.27 17.69 16.45
N GLY A 518 -16.31 16.45 16.96
CA GLY A 518 -15.35 15.40 16.63
C GLY A 518 -15.92 14.41 15.63
N GLN A 519 -15.09 13.92 14.71
CA GLN A 519 -15.40 12.79 13.84
C GLN A 519 -14.27 11.74 13.85
N PHE A 520 -14.64 10.47 13.90
CA PHE A 520 -13.71 9.34 13.98
C PHE A 520 -14.19 8.24 13.04
N GLN A 521 -13.41 7.91 12.02
CA GLN A 521 -13.72 6.76 11.16
C GLN A 521 -13.10 5.48 11.72
N GLY A 522 -13.77 4.35 11.52
CA GLY A 522 -13.32 3.03 11.97
C GLY A 522 -13.77 1.92 11.03
N THR A 523 -13.15 0.75 11.15
CA THR A 523 -13.56 -0.47 10.44
C THR A 523 -13.76 -1.62 11.41
N SER A 524 -14.97 -2.18 11.45
CA SER A 524 -15.31 -3.39 12.18
C SER A 524 -15.25 -4.61 11.26
N ARG A 525 -14.47 -5.63 11.65
CA ARG A 525 -14.40 -6.95 11.02
C ARG A 525 -15.11 -7.96 11.92
N TYR A 526 -16.04 -8.72 11.36
CA TYR A 526 -16.76 -9.80 12.04
C TYR A 526 -16.44 -11.13 11.35
N LYS A 527 -15.99 -12.14 12.09
CA LYS A 527 -15.83 -13.52 11.57
C LYS A 527 -16.97 -14.40 12.05
N LEU A 528 -17.48 -15.22 11.14
CA LEU A 528 -18.59 -16.14 11.37
C LEU A 528 -18.10 -17.59 11.41
N ASP A 529 -18.74 -18.40 12.25
CA ASP A 529 -18.49 -19.83 12.33
C ASP A 529 -19.33 -20.62 11.30
N ARG A 530 -19.28 -21.96 11.35
CA ARG A 530 -19.98 -22.83 10.40
C ARG A 530 -21.52 -22.71 10.45
N ASN A 531 -22.07 -22.16 11.53
CA ASN A 531 -23.50 -21.98 11.71
C ASN A 531 -23.94 -20.54 11.37
N GLY A 532 -23.02 -19.68 10.95
CA GLY A 532 -23.31 -18.27 10.64
C GLY A 532 -23.45 -17.41 11.89
N LYS A 533 -22.90 -17.82 13.04
CA LYS A 533 -22.83 -17.00 14.26
C LYS A 533 -21.46 -16.31 14.34
N ILE A 534 -21.45 -15.06 14.79
CA ILE A 534 -20.22 -14.27 14.92
C ILE A 534 -19.44 -14.70 16.17
N TYR A 535 -18.17 -15.08 16.00
CA TYR A 535 -17.26 -15.45 17.12
C TYR A 535 -16.10 -14.47 17.33
N GLU A 536 -15.83 -13.58 16.38
CA GLU A 536 -14.80 -12.55 16.51
C GLU A 536 -15.34 -11.22 15.97
N HIS A 537 -15.18 -10.14 16.74
CA HIS A 537 -15.37 -8.76 16.29
C HIS A 537 -14.09 -7.97 16.57
N LYS A 538 -13.37 -7.58 15.51
CA LYS A 538 -12.16 -6.75 15.58
C LYS A 538 -12.43 -5.34 15.05
N VAL A 539 -11.99 -4.32 15.77
CA VAL A 539 -12.04 -2.91 15.33
C VAL A 539 -10.62 -2.46 14.93
N ASP A 540 -10.47 -2.07 13.65
CA ASP A 540 -9.23 -1.60 13.04
C ASP A 540 -9.33 -0.10 12.63
N ASN A 541 -8.20 0.60 12.64
CA ASN A 541 -7.99 1.98 12.14
C ASN A 541 -9.00 3.04 12.64
N LEU A 542 -8.78 3.57 13.84
CA LEU A 542 -9.44 4.79 14.34
C LEU A 542 -8.77 6.04 13.74
N ALA A 543 -9.30 6.55 12.63
CA ALA A 543 -8.81 7.77 11.99
C ALA A 543 -9.55 9.01 12.51
N PHE A 544 -8.81 9.99 13.01
CA PHE A 544 -9.34 11.23 13.58
C PHE A 544 -9.50 12.30 12.48
N ASN A 545 -10.75 12.59 12.10
CA ASN A 545 -11.19 13.57 11.08
C ASN A 545 -10.77 13.35 9.59
N PHE A 546 -11.45 14.10 8.70
CA PHE A 546 -11.28 14.37 7.25
C PHE A 546 -12.30 13.76 6.25
N PRO A 547 -12.67 14.48 5.15
CA PRO A 547 -12.29 15.86 4.75
C PRO A 547 -13.45 16.88 4.70
N GLN A 548 -13.12 18.18 4.72
CA GLN A 548 -14.06 19.28 4.39
C GLN A 548 -14.10 19.57 2.88
N LYS A 549 -15.15 20.27 2.42
CA LYS A 549 -15.24 20.78 1.04
C LYS A 549 -14.17 21.85 0.78
N LEU A 550 -13.26 21.57 -0.16
CA LEU A 550 -12.22 22.51 -0.59
C LEU A 550 -12.82 23.78 -1.22
N LYS A 551 -12.28 24.94 -0.83
CA LYS A 551 -12.34 26.18 -1.62
C LYS A 551 -10.99 26.34 -2.35
N PRO A 552 -10.92 27.05 -3.49
CA PRO A 552 -9.65 27.33 -4.17
C PRO A 552 -8.73 28.15 -3.26
N ALA A 553 -7.45 27.75 -3.16
CA ALA A 553 -6.44 28.47 -2.37
C ALA A 553 -5.93 29.71 -3.13
N ALA A 554 -5.71 30.82 -2.42
CA ALA A 554 -5.23 32.07 -3.00
C ALA A 554 -3.72 32.33 -2.76
N SER A 555 -3.08 31.55 -1.89
CA SER A 555 -1.65 31.65 -1.58
C SER A 555 -1.03 30.30 -1.19
N VAL A 556 0.31 30.22 -1.21
CA VAL A 556 1.06 29.06 -0.72
C VAL A 556 0.83 28.83 0.78
N LEU A 557 0.60 29.90 1.56
CA LEU A 557 0.29 29.81 2.98
C LEU A 557 -1.09 29.15 3.22
N ASP A 558 -2.06 29.43 2.34
CA ASP A 558 -3.37 28.76 2.36
C ASP A 558 -3.25 27.26 2.01
N MET A 559 -2.33 26.88 1.11
CA MET A 559 -2.07 25.46 0.82
C MET A 559 -1.51 24.72 2.04
N VAL A 560 -0.54 25.31 2.74
CA VAL A 560 0.02 24.71 3.96
C VAL A 560 -1.02 24.66 5.10
N ALA A 561 -1.86 25.68 5.25
CA ALA A 561 -2.91 25.72 6.26
C ALA A 561 -4.13 24.81 5.97
N THR A 562 -4.33 24.39 4.71
CA THR A 562 -5.45 23.51 4.32
C THR A 562 -5.08 22.02 4.28
N CYS A 563 -3.79 21.68 4.36
CA CYS A 563 -3.32 20.32 4.56
C CYS A 563 -3.29 19.94 6.06
N PRO A 564 -4.06 18.94 6.53
CA PRO A 564 -3.82 18.36 7.84
C PRO A 564 -2.54 17.51 7.83
N ALA A 565 -1.92 17.36 9.00
CA ALA A 565 -1.01 16.25 9.24
C ALA A 565 -1.80 14.92 9.17
N SER A 566 -1.48 14.07 8.19
CA SER A 566 -1.93 12.67 8.15
C SER A 566 -1.19 11.83 9.21
N PRO A 567 -1.76 10.72 9.70
CA PRO A 567 -1.34 10.11 10.95
C PRO A 567 -0.04 9.28 10.85
N ASN A 568 0.63 9.16 11.99
CA ASN A 568 1.87 8.40 12.17
C ASN A 568 1.78 6.92 11.71
N PRO A 569 2.90 6.33 11.25
CA PRO A 569 2.94 4.96 10.76
C PRO A 569 2.61 3.92 11.84
N THR A 570 1.70 3.01 11.51
CA THR A 570 1.48 1.76 12.25
C THR A 570 2.65 0.80 12.02
N PHE A 571 2.98 -0.01 13.03
CA PHE A 571 4.07 -1.01 13.10
C PHE A 571 5.45 -0.52 13.60
N LEU A 572 5.61 -0.54 14.92
CA LEU A 572 6.86 -0.91 15.58
C LEU A 572 6.54 -2.06 16.56
N TRP A 573 7.18 -3.21 16.38
CA TRP A 573 7.17 -4.35 17.31
C TRP A 573 8.60 -4.87 17.42
N GLY A 574 9.17 -4.83 18.63
CA GLY A 574 10.55 -5.25 18.93
C GLY A 574 11.42 -4.10 19.48
N PRO A 575 12.28 -4.36 20.48
CA PRO A 575 13.15 -3.34 21.07
C PRO A 575 14.41 -3.17 20.22
N VAL A 576 14.40 -2.17 19.33
CA VAL A 576 15.60 -1.65 18.64
C VAL A 576 15.55 -0.12 18.72
N ASP A 577 16.71 0.52 18.80
CA ASP A 577 16.92 1.87 19.34
C ASP A 577 15.93 2.97 18.88
N VAL A 578 15.47 3.75 19.87
CA VAL A 578 14.40 4.76 19.77
C VAL A 578 14.73 5.96 18.85
N HIS A 579 15.91 6.01 18.24
CA HIS A 579 16.40 7.13 17.41
C HIS A 579 16.91 6.75 16.01
N SER A 580 16.61 5.56 15.48
CA SER A 580 17.14 5.11 14.18
C SER A 580 16.27 5.40 12.94
N SER A 581 15.17 6.15 13.07
CA SER A 581 14.27 6.43 11.93
C SER A 581 14.51 7.83 11.34
N SER A 582 15.03 7.86 10.11
CA SER A 582 15.23 9.07 9.30
C SER A 582 13.97 9.95 9.20
N TRP A 583 12.79 9.34 9.17
CA TRP A 583 11.49 10.02 9.16
C TRP A 583 11.17 10.79 10.45
N VAL A 584 11.73 10.39 11.60
CA VAL A 584 11.59 11.12 12.86
C VAL A 584 12.56 12.30 12.91
N GLU A 585 13.79 12.13 12.40
CA GLU A 585 14.72 13.25 12.24
C GLU A 585 14.17 14.31 11.26
N PHE A 586 13.52 13.91 10.15
CA PHE A 586 12.81 14.82 9.24
C PHE A 586 11.81 15.70 9.97
N TYR A 587 10.84 15.07 10.63
CA TYR A 587 9.71 15.75 11.25
C TYR A 587 10.19 16.78 12.27
N MET A 588 11.25 16.44 13.01
CA MET A 588 11.88 17.35 13.98
C MET A 588 12.65 18.48 13.29
N ALA A 589 13.34 18.23 12.17
CA ALA A 589 14.05 19.27 11.40
C ALA A 589 13.09 20.28 10.73
N VAL A 590 11.96 19.83 10.18
CA VAL A 590 10.90 20.71 9.66
C VAL A 590 10.33 21.58 10.77
N LYS A 591 10.03 20.97 11.92
CA LYS A 591 9.52 21.69 13.09
C LYS A 591 10.50 22.75 13.60
N ASP A 592 11.77 22.40 13.75
CA ASP A 592 12.83 23.32 14.21
C ASP A 592 13.10 24.47 13.21
N THR A 593 12.76 24.28 11.92
CA THR A 593 12.83 25.34 10.90
C THR A 593 11.63 26.29 10.98
N LEU A 594 10.44 25.77 11.30
CA LEU A 594 9.22 26.57 11.51
C LEU A 594 9.32 27.41 12.80
N ASP A 595 9.83 26.83 13.89
CA ASP A 595 10.01 27.51 15.18
C ASP A 595 11.08 28.64 15.14
N ARG A 596 11.89 28.73 14.07
CA ARG A 596 12.92 29.77 13.89
C ARG A 596 12.44 31.08 13.27
N GLN A 597 11.18 31.20 12.83
CA GLN A 597 10.60 32.50 12.44
C GLN A 597 10.19 33.32 13.69
N GLY A 598 11.19 33.63 14.52
CA GLY A 598 11.05 34.29 15.81
C GLY A 598 12.01 35.46 16.03
N SER A 599 12.55 36.07 14.96
CA SER A 599 13.26 37.35 15.02
C SER A 599 12.61 38.37 14.09
N MET A 600 11.84 39.29 14.66
CA MET A 600 11.25 40.42 13.93
C MET A 600 12.36 41.29 13.34
N ILE A 601 12.40 41.40 12.01
CA ILE A 601 13.00 42.57 11.36
C ILE A 601 12.00 43.71 11.54
N ALA A 602 12.45 44.82 12.12
CA ALA A 602 11.58 45.96 12.41
C ALA A 602 10.93 46.51 11.14
N GLN A 603 9.61 46.74 11.20
CA GLN A 603 8.91 47.53 10.20
C GLN A 603 9.29 49.00 10.38
N ASP A 604 10.14 49.52 9.50
CA ASP A 604 10.24 50.95 9.25
C ASP A 604 10.45 51.21 7.76
N CYS A 605 9.82 52.29 7.28
CA CYS A 605 9.77 52.81 5.91
C CYS A 605 8.65 52.28 4.99
N LEU A 606 7.46 52.84 5.20
CA LEU A 606 6.49 53.08 4.12
C LEU A 606 7.13 53.92 3.01
N ALA A 607 7.13 53.40 1.77
CA ALA A 607 7.31 54.21 0.57
C ALA A 607 6.41 53.69 -0.55
N THR A 608 5.38 54.45 -0.87
CA THR A 608 4.48 54.23 -2.01
C THR A 608 5.21 54.43 -3.33
N CYS A 609 4.96 53.57 -4.33
CA CYS A 609 4.92 53.99 -5.73
C CYS A 609 4.04 53.05 -6.56
N SER A 610 3.06 53.63 -7.22
CA SER A 610 2.21 53.00 -8.24
C SER A 610 2.89 53.02 -9.62
N TRP A 611 2.73 51.97 -10.41
CA TRP A 611 2.01 51.97 -11.70
C TRP A 611 1.80 50.53 -12.20
#